data_AF-A2DC55-F1
#
_entry.id   AF-A2DC55-F1
#
_cell.length_a   1.000
_cell.length_b   1.000
_cell.length_c   1.000
_cell.angle_alpha   90.00
_cell.angle_beta   90.00
_cell.angle_gamma   90.00
#
_symmetry.space_group_name_H-M   'P 1'
#
loop_
_entity.id
_entity.type
_entity.pdbx_description
1 polymer ?
#
loop_
_entity_poly.entity_id
_entity_poly.type
_entity_poly.pdbx_seq_one_letter_code
_entity_poly.pdbx_strand_id
1 'polypeptide(L)'
;MFSHFYLWGEAEDQDILEFYPTDNRFTQVMQVASIINIIITNAGYLIIASRQFVQLFASEINFISIFVGAIMVIFVCGALDYYYESRYENIIELIGSITYSFMALLLPPILYIRAFKVKGLKGWSALIHLIICLAITGLIIKTYF
;
A
#
# COMPACT_ATOMS: atom_id res chain seq x y z
N MET A 1 28.22 6.88 -6.09
CA MET A 1 27.46 5.76 -6.69
C MET A 1 26.09 6.18 -7.24
N PHE A 2 25.71 7.48 -7.20
CA PHE A 2 24.45 8.00 -7.76
C PHE A 2 24.65 8.85 -9.03
N SER A 3 25.87 8.95 -9.57
CA SER A 3 26.18 9.78 -10.73
C SER A 3 25.89 9.12 -12.09
N HIS A 4 25.42 7.87 -12.11
CA HIS A 4 25.10 7.16 -13.37
C HIS A 4 23.67 7.36 -13.87
N PHE A 5 22.78 7.96 -13.08
CA PHE A 5 21.38 8.19 -13.47
C PHE A 5 21.15 9.44 -14.35
N TYR A 6 22.18 10.22 -14.66
CA TYR A 6 22.05 11.48 -15.42
C TYR A 6 22.55 11.42 -16.87
N LEU A 7 23.11 10.29 -17.32
CA LEU A 7 23.80 10.23 -18.62
C LEU A 7 22.93 9.69 -19.76
N TRP A 8 21.77 9.13 -19.45
CA TRP A 8 20.87 8.52 -20.41
C TRP A 8 19.45 8.87 -19.95
N GLY A 9 18.73 9.66 -20.73
CA GLY A 9 17.26 9.83 -20.68
C GLY A 9 16.66 10.55 -19.47
N GLU A 10 15.56 11.27 -19.73
CA GLU A 10 14.62 11.65 -18.67
C GLU A 10 13.91 10.37 -18.22
N ALA A 11 13.87 10.10 -16.91
CA ALA A 11 13.18 8.96 -16.33
C ALA A 11 11.66 9.21 -16.37
N GLU A 12 11.07 9.15 -17.56
CA GLU A 12 9.61 9.16 -17.75
C GLU A 12 9.01 7.75 -17.64
N ASP A 13 9.85 6.70 -17.69
CA ASP A 13 9.40 5.31 -17.62
C ASP A 13 9.32 4.82 -16.17
N GLN A 14 8.15 4.26 -15.83
CA GLN A 14 7.74 3.90 -14.46
C GLN A 14 8.49 2.69 -13.89
N ASP A 15 9.23 1.96 -14.73
CA ASP A 15 10.13 0.89 -14.33
C ASP A 15 11.57 1.24 -14.71
N ILE A 16 12.42 1.38 -13.70
CA ILE A 16 13.86 1.63 -13.87
C ILE A 16 14.52 0.53 -14.70
N LEU A 17 13.94 -0.68 -14.76
CA LEU A 17 14.45 -1.81 -15.54
C LEU A 17 14.07 -1.74 -17.03
N GLU A 18 13.01 -1.01 -17.41
CA GLU A 18 12.64 -0.75 -18.82
C GLU A 18 13.61 0.23 -19.48
N PHE A 19 14.27 1.05 -18.67
CA PHE A 19 15.28 2.00 -19.12
C PHE A 19 16.53 1.33 -19.73
N TYR A 20 16.82 0.08 -19.38
CA TYR A 20 18.01 -0.63 -19.84
C TYR A 20 17.71 -1.54 -21.04
N PRO A 21 18.61 -1.63 -22.02
CA PRO A 21 18.42 -2.52 -23.17
C PRO A 21 18.27 -3.98 -22.72
N THR A 22 17.21 -4.63 -23.21
CA THR A 22 16.84 -6.02 -22.88
C THR A 22 17.86 -7.05 -23.41
N ASP A 23 18.70 -6.66 -24.37
CA ASP A 23 19.78 -7.48 -24.91
C ASP A 23 21.00 -7.57 -23.96
N ASN A 24 21.08 -6.71 -22.95
CA ASN A 24 22.16 -6.74 -21.97
C ASN A 24 21.93 -7.88 -20.96
N ARG A 25 22.88 -8.83 -20.92
CA ARG A 25 22.86 -9.97 -19.99
C ARG A 25 22.73 -9.54 -18.53
N PHE A 26 23.30 -8.40 -18.14
CA PHE A 26 23.16 -7.89 -16.78
C PHE A 26 21.72 -7.44 -16.47
N THR A 27 21.08 -6.75 -17.41
CA THR A 27 19.66 -6.36 -17.31
C THR A 27 18.76 -7.60 -17.17
N GLN A 28 19.01 -8.63 -17.98
CA GLN A 28 18.25 -9.89 -17.92
C GLN A 28 18.40 -10.58 -16.56
N VAL A 29 19.61 -10.64 -16.00
CA VAL A 29 19.84 -11.21 -14.67
C VAL A 29 19.09 -10.43 -13.58
N MET A 30 19.11 -9.09 -13.66
CA MET A 30 18.40 -8.24 -12.70
C MET A 30 16.88 -8.37 -12.81
N GLN A 31 16.33 -8.47 -14.02
CA GLN A 31 14.90 -8.73 -14.24
C GLN A 31 14.48 -10.08 -13.67
N VAL A 32 15.25 -11.15 -13.92
CA VAL A 32 14.97 -12.48 -13.35
C VAL A 32 15.03 -12.45 -11.83
N ALA A 33 16.04 -11.79 -11.24
CA ALA A 33 16.15 -11.66 -9.79
C ALA A 33 14.95 -10.88 -9.20
N SER A 34 14.51 -9.81 -9.87
CA SER A 34 13.33 -9.03 -9.49
C SER A 34 12.06 -9.88 -9.53
N ILE A 35 11.85 -10.65 -10.61
CA ILE A 35 10.70 -11.56 -10.76
C ILE A 35 10.68 -12.60 -9.63
N ILE A 36 11.82 -13.22 -9.32
CA ILE A 36 11.93 -14.19 -8.22
C ILE A 36 11.57 -13.53 -6.89
N ASN A 37 12.09 -12.33 -6.62
CA ASN A 37 11.77 -11.59 -5.41
C ASN A 37 10.27 -11.30 -5.32
N ILE A 38 9.67 -10.77 -6.39
CA ILE A 38 8.23 -10.45 -6.47
C ILE A 38 7.38 -11.70 -6.20
N ILE A 39 7.70 -12.85 -6.80
CA ILE A 39 6.96 -14.10 -6.58
C ILE A 39 7.00 -14.50 -5.10
N ILE A 40 8.19 -14.48 -4.49
CA ILE A 40 8.38 -14.88 -3.09
C ILE A 40 7.66 -13.90 -2.14
N THR A 41 7.84 -12.59 -2.34
CA THR A 41 7.23 -11.57 -1.49
C THR A 41 5.72 -11.56 -1.63
N ASN A 42 5.19 -11.70 -2.86
CA ASN A 42 3.74 -11.71 -3.09
C ASN A 42 3.09 -12.95 -2.48
N ALA A 43 3.74 -14.11 -2.53
CA ALA A 43 3.23 -15.30 -1.83
C ALA A 43 3.12 -15.07 -0.31
N GLY A 44 4.14 -14.44 0.28
CA GLY A 44 4.13 -14.07 1.70
C GLY A 44 3.01 -13.06 2.04
N TYR A 45 2.92 -11.97 1.27
CA TYR A 45 1.89 -10.95 1.46
C TYR A 45 0.48 -11.49 1.26
N LEU A 46 0.26 -12.36 0.28
CA LEU A 46 -1.03 -12.98 0.04
C LEU A 46 -1.49 -13.78 1.26
N ILE A 47 -0.60 -14.57 1.88
CA ILE A 47 -0.95 -15.34 3.08
C ILE A 47 -1.32 -14.41 4.24
N ILE A 48 -0.55 -13.32 4.45
CA ILE A 48 -0.81 -12.35 5.52
C ILE A 48 -2.15 -11.65 5.28
N ALA A 49 -2.37 -11.13 4.07
CA ALA A 49 -3.59 -10.43 3.69
C ALA A 49 -4.82 -11.35 3.83
N SER A 50 -4.71 -12.60 3.40
CA SER A 50 -5.78 -13.59 3.51
C SER A 50 -6.14 -13.89 4.96
N ARG A 51 -5.14 -14.01 5.84
CA ARG A 51 -5.37 -14.20 7.28
C ARG A 51 -6.05 -12.99 7.91
N GLN A 52 -5.58 -11.78 7.61
CA GLN A 52 -6.19 -10.55 8.12
C GLN A 52 -7.63 -10.38 7.60
N PHE A 53 -7.88 -10.69 6.34
CA PHE A 53 -9.21 -10.64 5.75
C PHE A 53 -10.16 -11.62 6.46
N VAL A 54 -9.76 -12.87 6.64
CA VAL A 54 -10.57 -13.88 7.34
C VAL A 54 -10.84 -13.47 8.79
N GLN A 55 -9.85 -12.90 9.49
CA GLN A 55 -10.01 -12.42 10.86
C GLN A 55 -11.11 -11.35 11.03
N LEU A 56 -11.42 -10.59 9.97
CA LEU A 56 -12.50 -9.60 10.01
C LEU A 56 -13.90 -10.25 10.05
N PHE A 57 -14.05 -11.49 9.56
CA PHE A 57 -15.35 -12.13 9.36
C PHE A 57 -15.53 -13.46 10.11
N ALA A 58 -14.45 -14.11 10.52
CA ALA A 58 -14.47 -15.41 11.17
C ALA A 58 -13.61 -15.42 12.44
N SER A 59 -14.15 -16.02 13.51
CA SER A 59 -13.47 -16.18 14.80
C SER A 59 -12.39 -17.26 14.79
N GLU A 60 -12.52 -18.25 13.90
CA GLU A 60 -11.58 -19.36 13.76
C GLU A 60 -10.93 -19.34 12.38
N ILE A 61 -9.61 -19.44 12.36
CA ILE A 61 -8.81 -19.41 11.14
C ILE A 61 -8.40 -20.84 10.79
N ASN A 62 -9.07 -21.40 9.79
CA ASN A 62 -8.75 -22.72 9.25
C ASN A 62 -8.10 -22.59 7.88
N PHE A 63 -7.49 -23.68 7.39
CA PHE A 63 -6.82 -23.66 6.09
C PHE A 63 -7.77 -23.27 4.94
N ILE A 64 -9.00 -23.79 4.95
CA ILE A 64 -10.02 -23.49 3.94
C ILE A 64 -10.38 -22.01 3.93
N SER A 65 -10.55 -21.38 5.10
CA SER A 65 -10.88 -19.96 5.17
C SER A 65 -9.74 -19.09 4.64
N ILE A 66 -8.47 -19.43 4.96
CA ILE A 66 -7.31 -18.73 4.39
C ILE A 66 -7.28 -18.85 2.86
N PHE A 67 -7.56 -20.05 2.33
CA PHE A 67 -7.58 -20.28 0.89
C PHE A 67 -8.67 -19.45 0.19
N VAL A 68 -9.88 -19.40 0.74
CA VAL A 68 -10.96 -18.55 0.23
C VAL A 68 -10.59 -17.07 0.32
N GLY A 69 -9.96 -16.65 1.43
CA GLY A 69 -9.42 -15.30 1.58
C GLY A 69 -8.39 -14.95 0.49
N ALA A 70 -7.50 -15.89 0.14
CA ALA A 70 -6.51 -15.69 -0.90
C ALA A 70 -7.15 -15.51 -2.28
N ILE A 71 -8.17 -16.31 -2.60
CA ILE A 71 -8.93 -16.16 -3.86
C ILE A 71 -9.59 -14.78 -3.91
N MET A 72 -10.21 -14.33 -2.82
CA MET A 72 -10.83 -13.00 -2.75
C MET A 72 -9.81 -11.88 -2.96
N VAL A 73 -8.64 -11.96 -2.31
CA VAL A 73 -7.57 -10.96 -2.47
C VAL A 73 -7.09 -10.92 -3.92
N ILE A 74 -6.82 -12.08 -4.54
CA ILE A 74 -6.41 -12.15 -5.95
C ILE A 74 -7.50 -11.55 -6.86
N PHE A 75 -8.76 -11.87 -6.61
CA PHE A 75 -9.88 -11.34 -7.39
C PHE A 75 -9.98 -9.82 -7.29
N VAL A 76 -9.82 -9.24 -6.10
CA VAL A 76 -9.82 -7.79 -5.91
C VAL A 76 -8.62 -7.15 -6.63
N CYS A 77 -7.42 -7.73 -6.52
CA CYS A 77 -6.25 -7.23 -7.25
C CYS A 77 -6.46 -7.27 -8.77
N GLY A 78 -7.00 -8.38 -9.30
CA GLY A 78 -7.30 -8.50 -10.73
C GLY A 78 -8.41 -7.56 -11.19
N ALA A 79 -9.43 -7.32 -10.35
CA ALA A 79 -10.48 -6.36 -10.65
C ALA A 79 -9.95 -4.92 -10.65
N LEU A 80 -9.02 -4.58 -9.75
CA LEU A 80 -8.34 -3.29 -9.74
C LEU A 80 -7.49 -3.10 -11.00
N ASP A 81 -6.71 -4.10 -11.38
CA ASP A 81 -5.88 -4.10 -12.59
C ASP A 81 -6.74 -3.97 -13.87
N TYR A 82 -7.89 -4.65 -13.92
CA TYR A 82 -8.80 -4.56 -15.06
C TYR A 82 -9.58 -3.23 -15.13
N TYR A 83 -10.05 -2.71 -13.98
CA TYR A 83 -10.90 -1.52 -13.95
C TYR A 83 -10.10 -0.22 -14.10
N TYR A 84 -8.90 -0.21 -13.51
CA TYR A 84 -7.97 0.88 -13.66
C TYR A 84 -6.95 0.46 -14.73
N GLU A 85 -7.17 0.84 -15.99
CA GLU A 85 -6.10 0.97 -17.02
C GLU A 85 -5.07 2.06 -16.62
N SER A 86 -4.90 2.30 -15.33
CA SER A 86 -4.10 3.37 -14.79
C SER A 86 -2.66 2.92 -14.65
N ARG A 87 -1.76 3.83 -15.00
CA ARG A 87 -0.35 3.83 -14.62
C ARG A 87 -0.18 3.34 -13.16
N TYR A 88 0.72 2.38 -12.93
CA TYR A 88 0.96 1.76 -11.61
C TYR A 88 1.19 2.78 -10.50
N GLU A 89 1.82 3.91 -10.84
CA GLU A 89 2.04 5.06 -9.97
C GLU A 89 0.76 5.59 -9.31
N ASN A 90 -0.34 5.70 -10.07
CA ASN A 90 -1.61 6.20 -9.55
C ASN A 90 -2.23 5.23 -8.53
N ILE A 91 -2.08 3.92 -8.76
CA ILE A 91 -2.56 2.89 -7.83
C ILE A 91 -1.76 2.96 -6.53
N ILE A 92 -0.43 3.09 -6.63
CA ILE A 92 0.45 3.20 -5.47
C ILE A 92 0.18 4.50 -4.70
N GLU A 93 0.02 5.64 -5.37
CA GLU A 93 -0.33 6.91 -4.74
C GLU A 93 -1.69 6.85 -4.05
N LEU A 94 -2.70 6.29 -4.70
CA LEU A 94 -4.05 6.17 -4.14
C LEU A 94 -4.04 5.26 -2.90
N ILE A 95 -3.52 4.04 -3.02
CA ILE A 95 -3.47 3.07 -1.91
C ILE A 95 -2.58 3.61 -0.78
N GLY A 96 -1.42 4.18 -1.12
CA GLY A 96 -0.49 4.80 -0.18
C GLY A 96 -1.14 5.95 0.58
N SER A 97 -1.85 6.83 -0.11
CA SER A 97 -2.55 7.99 0.49
C SER A 97 -3.68 7.56 1.42
N ILE A 98 -4.49 6.57 1.03
CA ILE A 98 -5.56 6.02 1.87
C ILE A 98 -4.97 5.37 3.12
N THR A 99 -3.94 4.53 2.95
CA THR A 99 -3.30 3.80 4.05
C THR A 99 -2.63 4.76 5.02
N TYR A 100 -1.89 5.75 4.52
CA TYR A 100 -1.26 6.80 5.33
C TYR A 100 -2.30 7.60 6.12
N SER A 101 -3.38 8.04 5.47
CA SER A 101 -4.43 8.81 6.11
C SER A 101 -5.05 8.05 7.29
N PHE A 102 -5.35 6.76 7.10
CA PHE A 102 -5.94 5.97 8.17
C PHE A 102 -4.93 5.59 9.27
N MET A 103 -3.81 4.96 8.89
CA MET A 103 -2.88 4.35 9.85
C MET A 103 -1.99 5.36 10.56
N ALA A 104 -1.56 6.42 9.88
CA ALA A 104 -0.63 7.41 10.43
C ALA A 104 -1.35 8.63 11.01
N LEU A 105 -2.40 9.13 10.34
CA LEU A 105 -3.07 10.35 10.78
C LEU A 105 -4.25 10.06 11.73
N LEU A 106 -5.17 9.17 11.38
CA LEU A 106 -6.41 8.99 12.13
C LEU A 106 -6.30 8.00 13.30
N LEU A 107 -5.64 6.86 13.09
CA LEU A 107 -5.59 5.80 14.10
C LEU A 107 -4.90 6.24 15.41
N PRO A 108 -3.73 6.91 15.40
CA PRO A 108 -3.06 7.31 16.65
C PRO A 108 -3.89 8.25 17.55
N PRO A 109 -4.48 9.36 17.06
CA PRO A 109 -5.31 10.21 17.92
C PRO A 109 -6.59 9.52 18.39
N ILE A 110 -7.21 8.65 17.57
CA ILE A 110 -8.37 7.85 18.00
C ILE A 110 -8.01 6.94 19.19
N LEU A 111 -6.89 6.21 19.07
CA LEU A 111 -6.39 5.36 20.15
C LEU A 111 -6.05 6.16 21.40
N TYR A 112 -5.45 7.35 21.23
CA TYR A 112 -5.10 8.23 22.34
C TYR A 112 -6.34 8.76 23.07
N ILE A 113 -7.37 9.19 22.36
CA ILE A 113 -8.64 9.63 22.94
C ILE A 113 -9.29 8.49 23.72
N ARG A 114 -9.29 7.27 23.15
CA ARG A 114 -9.83 6.08 23.82
C ARG A 114 -9.06 5.72 25.09
N ALA A 115 -7.74 5.86 25.08
CA ALA A 115 -6.88 5.54 26.23
C ALA A 115 -7.01 6.55 27.37
N PHE A 116 -6.97 7.86 27.09
CA PHE A 116 -6.87 8.89 28.12
C PHE A 116 -8.22 9.48 28.56
N LYS A 117 -9.30 9.22 27.81
CA LYS A 117 -10.63 9.85 27.95
C LYS A 117 -10.57 11.39 27.81
N VAL A 118 -11.62 12.02 27.32
CA VAL A 118 -11.63 13.47 26.97
C VAL A 118 -11.57 14.40 28.21
N LYS A 119 -11.45 13.86 29.43
CA LYS A 119 -11.59 14.65 30.66
C LYS A 119 -10.33 15.45 31.07
N GLY A 120 -9.20 15.33 30.35
CA GLY A 120 -7.96 16.05 30.66
C GLY A 120 -7.41 16.87 29.48
N LEU A 121 -6.48 17.81 29.76
CA LEU A 121 -5.80 18.64 28.74
C LEU A 121 -5.20 17.81 27.59
N LYS A 122 -4.65 16.62 27.91
CA LYS A 122 -4.11 15.68 26.92
C LYS A 122 -5.20 15.10 26.00
N GLY A 123 -6.39 14.84 26.53
CA GLY A 123 -7.54 14.38 25.74
C GLY A 123 -8.05 15.45 24.77
N TRP A 124 -8.10 16.71 25.22
CA TRP A 124 -8.43 17.86 24.36
C TRP A 124 -7.38 18.10 23.27
N SER A 125 -6.09 18.01 23.60
CA SER A 125 -5.01 18.11 22.60
C SER A 125 -5.14 17.04 21.52
N ALA A 126 -5.45 15.80 21.89
CA ALA A 126 -5.65 14.71 20.95
C ALA A 126 -6.92 14.89 20.08
N LEU A 127 -7.99 15.46 20.64
CA LEU A 127 -9.19 15.81 19.89
C LEU A 127 -8.91 16.88 18.82
N ILE A 128 -8.16 17.92 19.18
CA ILE A 128 -7.75 18.96 18.24
C ILE A 128 -6.87 18.36 17.14
N HIS A 129 -5.91 17.50 17.49
CA HIS A 129 -5.09 16.78 16.51
C HIS A 129 -5.95 15.92 15.58
N LEU A 130 -6.96 15.22 16.10
CA LEU A 130 -7.89 14.43 15.29
C LEU A 130 -8.63 15.28 14.26
N ILE A 131 -9.12 16.46 14.65
CA ILE A 131 -9.83 17.37 13.75
C ILE A 131 -8.91 17.84 12.62
N ILE A 132 -7.66 18.19 12.94
CA ILE A 132 -6.65 18.58 11.93
C ILE A 132 -6.37 17.40 11.00
N CYS A 133 -6.19 16.20 11.53
CA CYS A 133 -5.94 14.99 10.74
C CYS A 133 -7.12 14.66 9.81
N LEU A 134 -8.36 14.85 10.27
CA LEU A 134 -9.56 14.69 9.45
C LEU A 134 -9.62 15.74 8.32
N ALA A 135 -9.25 16.99 8.60
CA ALA A 135 -9.20 18.03 7.57
C ALA A 135 -8.15 17.72 6.49
N ILE A 136 -6.95 17.27 6.90
CA ILE A 136 -5.89 16.85 5.96
C ILE A 136 -6.35 15.63 5.14
N THR A 137 -6.97 14.64 5.79
CA THR A 137 -7.52 13.46 5.09
C THR A 137 -8.58 13.87 4.07
N GLY A 138 -9.47 14.81 4.42
CA GLY A 138 -10.46 15.34 3.49
C GLY A 138 -9.85 16.07 2.28
N LEU A 139 -8.74 16.79 2.49
CA LEU A 139 -7.99 17.42 1.39
C LEU A 139 -7.38 16.37 0.45
N ILE A 140 -6.78 15.31 1.01
CA ILE A 140 -6.21 14.20 0.24
C ILE A 140 -7.30 13.54 -0.60
N ILE A 141 -8.46 13.21 -0.01
CA ILE A 141 -9.58 12.58 -0.73
C ILE A 141 -10.03 13.47 -1.90
N LYS A 142 -10.18 14.78 -1.68
CA LYS A 142 -10.58 15.74 -2.74
C LYS A 142 -9.57 15.82 -3.88
N THR A 143 -8.29 15.56 -3.64
CA THR A 143 -7.28 15.54 -4.71
C THR A 143 -7.50 14.36 -5.67
N TYR A 144 -8.09 13.26 -5.19
CA TYR A 144 -8.28 12.04 -5.98
C TYR A 144 -9.73 11.81 -6.45
N PHE A 145 -10.72 12.53 -5.90
CA PHE A 145 -12.16 12.41 -6.23
C PHE A 145 -12.81 13.79 -6.43
#